data_AF-A0A5B2TCG9-F1
#
_entry.id   AF-A0A5B2TCG9-F1
#
_cell.length_a   1.000
_cell.length_b   1.000
_cell.length_c   1.000
_cell.angle_alpha   90.00
_cell.angle_beta   90.00
_cell.angle_gamma   90.00
#
_symmetry.space_group_name_H-M   'P 1'
#
loop_
_entity.id
_entity.type
_entity.pdbx_description
1 polymer ?
#
loop_
_entity_poly.entity_id
_entity_poly.type
_entity_poly.pdbx_seq_one_letter_code
_entity_poly.pdbx_strand_id
1 'polypeptide(L)'
;MHDGSTRMKRNFANIQAMRGIAALLVCLVHSVAMPVSVGMDPVVPFLGAVGPAGVDLFFVISGFIIATVADQAGDKAASRGRFKIAREFALKRVARVYPIYWVVFILAVLVSPYIFLAPSTVPERPLWRLFLLIDTNNNKIMAAWTLVFELYFYLVVGALLLLAPRRIFHGILAWASVTIILLAYFEVTGNPWRFAVPFSPVLIEFMLGTAIAYALKQGVTGHARMAIAAGVLLFAAGAYANHSFGDWRPWHRTIAFGPASALIIYGVVAHELKYGWTFKRPWQQLGDASYSLYIWHQPMFFGMLAISQWLGLFRHLPGIAIVPVWIMIVLGWSMLSFHCLENPLRKWLEGIITGRRGKAVGEDGAVRVRGRPVAAYGLGAMACFLIAFLGLGGYAYSQRSAFASAGQAAQQFEQAMSANRIGLAQAAASLGLLPDGALRSHVDNAGRPMPQTIQLQGWAADTSGKRRPLQIMAYQCGRYLGTVSLRQPRPDVTAVLNIPDDRHGFTDNFAARPECEAGMVEMLILTEDQRFAVQSGIMP
;
A
#
# COMPACT_ATOMS: atom_id res chain seq x y z
N MET A 1 3.53 -12.57 -51.68
CA MET A 1 4.48 -13.20 -50.73
C MET A 1 4.87 -12.17 -49.69
N HIS A 2 4.16 -12.10 -48.57
CA HIS A 2 4.54 -11.26 -47.42
C HIS A 2 5.28 -12.14 -46.40
N ASP A 3 6.56 -12.42 -46.69
CA ASP A 3 7.48 -12.79 -45.60
C ASP A 3 7.90 -11.47 -44.93
N GLY A 4 7.17 -11.14 -43.88
CA GLY A 4 7.42 -9.98 -43.05
C GLY A 4 7.03 -10.34 -41.65
N SER A 5 7.79 -11.23 -41.00
CA SER A 5 7.69 -11.39 -39.56
C SER A 5 8.02 -10.04 -38.91
N THR A 6 6.99 -9.24 -38.66
CA THR A 6 7.06 -7.93 -38.03
C THR A 6 7.45 -8.16 -36.57
N ARG A 7 8.77 -8.21 -36.35
CA ARG A 7 9.36 -8.34 -35.03
C ARG A 7 8.81 -7.26 -34.12
N MET A 8 8.01 -7.65 -33.12
CA MET A 8 7.42 -6.70 -32.18
C MET A 8 8.50 -5.82 -31.56
N LYS A 9 8.23 -4.51 -31.51
CA LYS A 9 9.13 -3.52 -30.91
C LYS A 9 9.40 -3.90 -29.44
N ARG A 10 10.64 -3.70 -29.00
CA ARG A 10 11.04 -3.97 -27.60
C ARG A 10 10.43 -2.98 -26.60
N ASN A 11 10.18 -1.75 -27.04
CA ASN A 11 9.65 -0.67 -26.22
C ASN A 11 8.47 -0.02 -26.95
N PHE A 12 7.30 -0.04 -26.33
CA PHE A 12 6.10 0.66 -26.78
C PHE A 12 5.95 1.95 -25.99
N ALA A 13 5.87 3.08 -26.68
CA ALA A 13 5.75 4.39 -26.04
C ALA A 13 4.42 4.51 -25.28
N ASN A 14 3.34 3.94 -25.83
CA ASN A 14 2.03 3.98 -25.19
C ASN A 14 1.96 3.10 -23.95
N ILE A 15 2.60 1.93 -23.96
CA ILE A 15 2.71 1.12 -22.75
C ILE A 15 3.46 1.88 -21.66
N GLN A 16 4.51 2.61 -22.01
CA GLN A 16 5.25 3.39 -21.04
C GLN A 16 4.35 4.46 -20.40
N ALA A 17 3.62 5.23 -21.21
CA ALA A 17 2.65 6.20 -20.69
C ALA A 17 1.56 5.54 -19.82
N MET A 18 1.01 4.39 -20.25
CA MET A 18 -0.02 3.68 -19.49
C MET A 18 0.49 3.18 -18.12
N ARG A 19 1.76 2.79 -18.01
CA ARG A 19 2.38 2.49 -16.70
C ARG A 19 2.41 3.70 -15.78
N GLY A 20 2.68 4.88 -16.33
CA GLY A 20 2.63 6.14 -15.58
C GLY A 20 1.21 6.48 -15.11
N ILE A 21 0.22 6.31 -15.99
CA ILE A 21 -1.20 6.52 -15.66
C ILE A 21 -1.65 5.55 -14.56
N ALA A 22 -1.30 4.27 -14.68
CA ALA A 22 -1.59 3.24 -13.68
C ALA A 22 -0.97 3.60 -12.31
N ALA A 23 0.30 4.01 -12.28
CA ALA A 23 0.98 4.46 -11.06
C ALA A 23 0.28 5.67 -10.43
N LEU A 24 -0.14 6.62 -11.26
CA LEU A 24 -0.78 7.85 -10.79
C LEU A 24 -2.15 7.58 -10.19
N LEU A 25 -2.97 6.71 -10.79
CA LEU A 25 -4.27 6.31 -10.23
C LEU A 25 -4.12 5.72 -8.82
N VAL A 26 -3.15 4.83 -8.64
CA VAL A 26 -2.85 4.23 -7.32
C VAL A 26 -2.32 5.29 -6.35
N CYS A 27 -1.45 6.18 -6.80
CA CYS A 27 -0.92 7.27 -5.98
C CYS A 27 -2.03 8.22 -5.49
N LEU A 28 -2.97 8.58 -6.36
CA LEU A 28 -4.07 9.49 -6.05
C LEU A 28 -5.03 8.93 -5.00
N VAL A 29 -5.42 7.65 -5.07
CA VAL A 29 -6.28 7.09 -4.02
C VAL A 29 -5.55 7.02 -2.69
N HIS A 30 -4.26 6.64 -2.68
CA HIS A 30 -3.49 6.55 -1.45
C HIS A 30 -3.13 7.91 -0.86
N SER A 31 -3.22 9.01 -1.60
CA SER A 31 -3.04 10.36 -1.04
C SER A 31 -4.22 10.81 -0.18
N VAL A 32 -5.38 10.15 -0.31
CA VAL A 32 -6.59 10.45 0.47
C VAL A 32 -7.05 9.28 1.35
N ALA A 33 -6.70 8.04 1.03
CA ALA A 33 -7.00 6.84 1.81
C ALA A 33 -6.06 6.68 3.01
N MET A 34 -6.12 7.64 3.92
CA MET A 34 -5.30 7.72 5.14
C MET A 34 -6.03 7.14 6.36
N PRO A 35 -5.31 6.77 7.44
CA PRO A 35 -5.93 6.33 8.69
C PRO A 35 -6.77 7.40 9.40
N VAL A 36 -6.54 8.67 9.05
CA VAL A 36 -7.27 9.83 9.56
C VAL A 36 -7.79 10.64 8.38
N SER A 37 -8.94 11.29 8.52
CA SER A 37 -9.39 12.22 7.48
C SER A 37 -8.39 13.36 7.33
N VAL A 38 -8.01 13.61 6.08
CA VAL A 38 -7.17 14.73 5.68
C VAL A 38 -7.99 15.90 5.14
N GLY A 39 -9.32 15.91 5.33
CA GLY A 39 -10.22 16.94 4.81
C GLY A 39 -10.46 16.84 3.30
N MET A 40 -10.43 15.63 2.76
CA MET A 40 -10.70 15.30 1.36
C MET A 40 -11.91 14.37 1.19
N ASP A 41 -12.76 14.26 2.22
CA ASP A 41 -13.87 13.32 2.29
C ASP A 41 -14.80 13.33 1.06
N PRO A 42 -15.12 14.49 0.43
CA PRO A 42 -15.97 14.50 -0.76
C PRO A 42 -15.39 13.77 -1.99
N VAL A 43 -14.05 13.66 -2.08
CA VAL A 43 -13.36 13.08 -3.24
C VAL A 43 -12.98 11.61 -2.98
N VAL A 44 -12.93 11.18 -1.71
CA VAL A 44 -12.59 9.81 -1.30
C VAL A 44 -13.46 8.75 -1.99
N PRO A 45 -14.80 8.87 -2.09
CA PRO A 45 -15.61 7.84 -2.74
C PRO A 45 -15.30 7.66 -4.23
N PHE A 46 -15.01 8.75 -4.94
CA PHE A 46 -14.64 8.70 -6.36
C PHE A 46 -13.26 8.08 -6.56
N LEU A 47 -12.25 8.57 -5.82
CA LEU A 47 -10.89 8.02 -5.92
C LEU A 47 -10.81 6.60 -5.39
N GLY A 48 -11.60 6.26 -4.37
CA GLY A 48 -11.73 4.91 -3.82
C GLY A 48 -12.38 3.92 -4.80
N ALA A 49 -13.24 4.40 -5.71
CA ALA A 49 -13.87 3.58 -6.74
C ALA A 49 -12.97 3.30 -7.94
N VAL A 50 -12.08 4.24 -8.29
CA VAL A 50 -11.28 4.21 -9.53
C VAL A 50 -9.79 3.97 -9.30
N GLY A 51 -9.20 4.57 -8.27
CA GLY A 51 -7.75 4.60 -8.08
C GLY A 51 -7.10 3.24 -7.90
N PRO A 52 -7.65 2.30 -7.10
CA PRO A 52 -7.08 0.96 -6.95
C PRO A 52 -7.10 0.14 -8.25
N ALA A 53 -7.96 0.52 -9.22
CA ALA A 53 -8.01 -0.11 -10.54
C ALA A 53 -6.75 0.13 -11.40
N GLY A 54 -5.90 1.10 -11.01
CA GLY A 54 -4.57 1.27 -11.60
C GLY A 54 -3.68 0.02 -11.45
N VAL A 55 -3.91 -0.79 -10.43
CA VAL A 55 -3.19 -2.07 -10.26
C VAL A 55 -3.59 -3.10 -11.33
N ASP A 56 -4.86 -3.13 -11.77
CA ASP A 56 -5.32 -4.08 -12.80
C ASP A 56 -4.73 -3.73 -14.18
N LEU A 57 -4.59 -2.42 -14.47
CA LEU A 57 -3.78 -1.95 -15.61
C LEU A 57 -2.33 -2.43 -15.51
N PHE A 58 -1.71 -2.35 -14.33
CA PHE A 58 -0.34 -2.83 -14.14
C PHE A 58 -0.20 -4.33 -14.38
N PHE A 59 -1.15 -5.15 -13.94
CA PHE A 59 -1.08 -6.60 -14.14
C PHE A 59 -1.23 -7.00 -15.60
N VAL A 60 -2.17 -6.38 -16.34
CA VAL A 60 -2.31 -6.57 -17.79
C VAL A 60 -1.04 -6.12 -18.53
N ILE A 61 -0.51 -4.94 -18.21
CA ILE A 61 0.74 -4.43 -18.81
C ILE A 61 1.90 -5.40 -18.52
N SER A 62 2.00 -5.90 -17.30
CA SER A 62 3.06 -6.82 -16.89
C SER A 62 2.97 -8.12 -17.67
N GLY A 63 1.79 -8.74 -17.77
CA GLY A 63 1.56 -9.92 -18.62
C GLY A 63 2.01 -9.68 -20.06
N PHE A 64 1.62 -8.55 -20.65
CA PHE A 64 2.00 -8.17 -22.02
C PHE A 64 3.51 -8.05 -22.22
N ILE A 65 4.20 -7.26 -21.36
CA ILE A 65 5.64 -7.03 -21.47
C ILE A 65 6.41 -8.32 -21.23
N ILE A 66 6.02 -9.09 -20.22
CA ILE A 66 6.73 -10.30 -19.80
C ILE A 66 6.66 -11.36 -20.87
N ALA A 67 5.46 -11.64 -21.39
CA ALA A 67 5.27 -12.59 -22.48
C ALA A 67 6.04 -12.18 -23.75
N THR A 68 5.96 -10.90 -24.13
CA THR A 68 6.68 -10.37 -25.30
C THR A 68 8.19 -10.52 -25.17
N VAL A 69 8.76 -10.18 -24.01
CA VAL A 69 10.22 -10.30 -23.80
C VAL A 69 10.65 -11.76 -23.70
N ALA A 70 9.85 -12.62 -23.08
CA ALA A 70 10.14 -14.04 -22.96
C ALA A 70 10.11 -14.74 -24.31
N ASP A 71 9.11 -14.48 -25.14
CA ASP A 71 9.02 -15.01 -26.51
C ASP A 71 10.27 -14.63 -27.34
N GLN A 72 10.66 -13.34 -27.33
CA GLN A 72 11.88 -12.87 -28.00
C GLN A 72 13.18 -13.47 -27.43
N ALA A 73 13.19 -13.84 -26.16
CA ALA A 73 14.32 -14.51 -25.52
C ALA A 73 14.37 -15.98 -25.94
N GLY A 74 13.20 -16.62 -26.02
CA GLY A 74 12.96 -17.98 -26.48
C GLY A 74 13.50 -18.25 -27.88
N ASP A 75 13.31 -17.32 -28.82
CA ASP A 75 13.87 -17.42 -30.18
C ASP A 75 15.40 -17.58 -30.19
N LYS A 76 16.08 -17.02 -29.20
CA LYS A 76 17.55 -17.08 -29.06
C LYS A 76 18.03 -18.31 -28.30
N ALA A 77 17.13 -19.08 -27.70
CA ALA A 77 17.49 -20.24 -26.89
C ALA A 77 18.17 -21.34 -27.71
N ALA A 78 17.85 -21.44 -29.01
CA ALA A 78 18.45 -22.42 -29.91
C ALA A 78 19.94 -22.17 -30.16
N SER A 79 20.36 -20.91 -30.28
CA SER A 79 21.76 -20.55 -30.56
C SER A 79 22.59 -20.27 -29.30
N ARG A 80 21.95 -19.89 -28.19
CA ARG A 80 22.66 -19.50 -26.94
C ARG A 80 22.49 -20.49 -25.78
N GLY A 81 21.65 -21.49 -25.95
CA GLY A 81 21.27 -22.45 -24.92
C GLY A 81 20.15 -21.95 -24.01
N ARG A 82 19.17 -22.83 -23.74
CA ARG A 82 17.99 -22.56 -22.89
C ARG A 82 18.34 -22.08 -21.47
N PHE A 83 19.31 -22.71 -20.82
CA PHE A 83 19.70 -22.39 -19.44
C PHE A 83 20.25 -20.97 -19.32
N LYS A 84 21.12 -20.58 -20.27
CA LYS A 84 21.71 -19.23 -20.30
C LYS A 84 20.64 -18.16 -20.51
N ILE A 85 19.69 -18.40 -21.41
CA ILE A 85 18.59 -17.47 -21.68
C ILE A 85 17.66 -17.32 -20.47
N ALA A 86 17.23 -18.42 -19.86
CA ALA A 86 16.37 -18.38 -18.68
C ALA A 86 17.06 -17.69 -17.50
N ARG A 87 18.36 -17.98 -17.28
CA ARG A 87 19.17 -17.29 -16.26
C ARG A 87 19.28 -15.79 -16.54
N GLU A 88 19.58 -15.40 -17.79
CA GLU A 88 19.67 -13.99 -18.17
C GLU A 88 18.32 -13.27 -18.00
N PHE A 89 17.21 -13.94 -18.33
CA PHE A 89 15.86 -13.43 -18.08
C PHE A 89 15.63 -13.21 -16.59
N ALA A 90 15.80 -14.23 -15.75
CA ALA A 90 15.56 -14.15 -14.31
C ALA A 90 16.41 -13.06 -13.64
N LEU A 91 17.71 -13.03 -13.93
CA LEU A 91 18.63 -12.04 -13.34
C LEU A 91 18.28 -10.60 -13.74
N LYS A 92 17.84 -10.36 -14.98
CA LYS A 92 17.35 -9.03 -15.40
C LYS A 92 16.09 -8.60 -14.68
N ARG A 93 15.22 -9.54 -14.29
CA ARG A 93 14.01 -9.23 -13.51
C ARG A 93 14.35 -8.95 -12.05
N VAL A 94 15.26 -9.74 -11.47
CA VAL A 94 15.82 -9.46 -10.14
C VAL A 94 16.47 -8.08 -10.09
N ALA A 95 17.31 -7.73 -11.08
CA ALA A 95 17.95 -6.42 -11.18
C ALA A 95 16.98 -5.25 -11.41
N ARG A 96 15.75 -5.53 -11.88
CA ARG A 96 14.71 -4.53 -12.04
C ARG A 96 13.95 -4.27 -10.74
N VAL A 97 13.60 -5.31 -10.00
CA VAL A 97 12.71 -5.22 -8.82
C VAL A 97 13.51 -4.96 -7.54
N TYR A 98 14.41 -5.87 -7.17
CA TYR A 98 15.00 -5.89 -5.83
C TYR A 98 15.82 -4.65 -5.43
N PRO A 99 16.62 -3.98 -6.29
CA PRO A 99 17.55 -2.96 -5.81
C PRO A 99 16.86 -1.76 -5.15
N ILE A 100 15.88 -1.17 -5.84
CA ILE A 100 15.13 -0.04 -5.28
C ILE A 100 14.16 -0.52 -4.20
N TYR A 101 13.57 -1.72 -4.37
CA TYR A 101 12.75 -2.33 -3.33
C TYR A 101 13.50 -2.43 -1.99
N TRP A 102 14.74 -2.93 -2.01
CA TRP A 102 15.56 -3.07 -0.81
C TRP A 102 15.93 -1.72 -0.19
N VAL A 103 16.24 -0.71 -1.00
CA VAL A 103 16.49 0.65 -0.48
C VAL A 103 15.27 1.17 0.29
N VAL A 104 14.08 1.08 -0.31
CA VAL A 104 12.83 1.53 0.33
C VAL A 104 12.47 0.65 1.51
N PHE A 105 12.70 -0.65 1.43
CA PHE A 105 12.40 -1.61 2.50
C PHE A 105 13.27 -1.37 3.72
N ILE A 106 14.58 -1.20 3.54
CA ILE A 106 15.50 -0.88 4.65
C ILE A 106 15.08 0.43 5.30
N LEU A 107 14.77 1.46 4.51
CA LEU A 107 14.28 2.73 5.04
C LEU A 107 12.97 2.57 5.83
N ALA A 108 12.00 1.83 5.28
CA ALA A 108 10.74 1.55 5.93
C ALA A 108 10.95 0.78 7.25
N VAL A 109 11.87 -0.19 7.29
CA VAL A 109 12.23 -0.90 8.52
C VAL A 109 12.82 0.06 9.56
N LEU A 110 13.78 0.91 9.18
CA LEU A 110 14.42 1.86 10.09
C LEU A 110 13.45 2.89 10.67
N VAL A 111 12.41 3.26 9.92
CA VAL A 111 11.42 4.28 10.33
C VAL A 111 10.16 3.67 10.94
N SER A 112 9.88 2.39 10.73
CA SER A 112 8.67 1.73 11.26
C SER A 112 8.49 1.78 12.79
N PRO A 113 9.54 1.82 13.65
CA PRO A 113 9.34 2.02 15.10
C PRO A 113 8.71 3.38 15.41
N TYR A 114 8.88 4.32 14.49
CA TYR A 114 8.67 5.73 14.72
C TYR A 114 7.44 6.30 14.01
N ILE A 115 7.16 5.81 12.80
CA ILE A 115 6.03 6.25 11.97
C ILE A 115 5.11 5.06 11.70
N PHE A 116 3.82 5.32 11.62
CA PHE A 116 2.84 4.34 11.21
C PHE A 116 2.96 4.09 9.70
N LEU A 117 3.34 2.88 9.30
CA LEU A 117 3.46 2.51 7.88
C LEU A 117 2.39 1.53 7.40
N ALA A 118 1.65 0.92 8.32
CA ALA A 118 0.56 0.00 8.02
C ALA A 118 -0.46 -0.05 9.16
N PRO A 119 -1.76 -0.26 8.86
CA PRO A 119 -2.80 -0.59 9.83
C PRO A 119 -2.43 -1.76 10.75
N SER A 120 -2.88 -1.71 12.02
CA SER A 120 -2.73 -2.82 12.97
C SER A 120 -3.46 -4.10 12.53
N THR A 121 -4.41 -3.98 11.58
CA THR A 121 -5.09 -5.11 10.95
C THR A 121 -4.19 -5.90 9.98
N VAL A 122 -3.09 -5.30 9.51
CA VAL A 122 -2.12 -6.00 8.66
C VAL A 122 -1.17 -6.79 9.56
N PRO A 123 -1.14 -8.13 9.47
CA PRO A 123 -0.31 -8.95 10.34
C PRO A 123 1.18 -8.63 10.16
N GLU A 124 1.93 -8.60 11.27
CA GLU A 124 3.38 -8.55 11.19
C GLU A 124 3.94 -9.86 10.62
N ARG A 125 4.94 -9.73 9.75
CA ARG A 125 5.62 -10.86 9.12
C ARG A 125 7.12 -10.78 9.39
N PRO A 126 7.83 -11.93 9.43
CA PRO A 126 9.28 -11.95 9.56
C PRO A 126 9.97 -11.11 8.47
N LEU A 127 10.94 -10.28 8.85
CA LEU A 127 11.61 -9.35 7.92
C LEU A 127 12.23 -10.05 6.71
N TRP A 128 12.74 -11.27 6.86
CA TRP A 128 13.32 -12.04 5.75
C TRP A 128 12.28 -12.43 4.68
N ARG A 129 11.02 -12.68 5.07
CA ARG A 129 9.94 -12.98 4.12
C ARG A 129 9.57 -11.75 3.31
N LEU A 130 9.54 -10.59 3.97
CA LEU A 130 9.27 -9.32 3.34
C LEU A 130 10.41 -8.92 2.41
N PHE A 131 11.65 -9.01 2.90
CA PHE A 131 12.88 -8.73 2.13
C PHE A 131 12.98 -9.53 0.82
N LEU A 132 12.50 -10.78 0.83
CA LEU A 132 12.46 -11.66 -0.34
C LEU A 132 11.17 -11.57 -1.17
N LEU A 133 10.18 -10.77 -0.75
CA LEU A 133 8.86 -10.65 -1.40
C LEU A 133 8.11 -11.99 -1.49
N ILE A 134 8.11 -12.76 -0.39
CA ILE A 134 7.43 -14.07 -0.31
C ILE A 134 6.01 -13.93 0.28
N ASP A 135 5.78 -12.93 1.12
CA ASP A 135 4.47 -12.70 1.77
C ASP A 135 3.74 -11.52 1.11
N THR A 136 2.45 -11.68 0.87
CA THR A 136 1.59 -10.61 0.34
C THR A 136 1.21 -9.60 1.41
N ASN A 137 1.25 -9.96 2.70
CA ASN A 137 0.99 -9.03 3.80
C ASN A 137 2.29 -8.34 4.20
N ASN A 138 2.56 -7.19 3.59
CA ASN A 138 3.75 -6.42 3.87
C ASN A 138 3.43 -5.20 4.75
N ASN A 139 3.72 -5.31 6.05
CA ASN A 139 3.50 -4.24 7.03
C ASN A 139 4.56 -3.12 7.01
N LYS A 140 5.48 -3.12 6.03
CA LYS A 140 6.51 -2.08 5.85
C LYS A 140 6.30 -1.30 4.56
N ILE A 141 5.92 -1.97 3.49
CA ILE A 141 5.56 -1.38 2.21
C ILE A 141 4.27 -2.06 1.74
N MET A 142 3.10 -1.50 2.08
CA MET A 142 1.82 -2.16 1.80
C MET A 142 1.62 -2.44 0.32
N ALA A 143 2.05 -1.53 -0.57
CA ALA A 143 1.97 -1.70 -2.03
C ALA A 143 2.82 -2.87 -2.57
N ALA A 144 3.74 -3.45 -1.80
CA ALA A 144 4.62 -4.52 -2.26
C ALA A 144 3.91 -5.84 -2.60
N TRP A 145 2.65 -6.02 -2.18
CA TRP A 145 1.89 -7.25 -2.45
C TRP A 145 1.78 -7.58 -3.95
N THR A 146 1.68 -6.57 -4.82
CA THR A 146 1.59 -6.76 -6.28
C THR A 146 2.88 -7.31 -6.88
N LEU A 147 4.03 -6.97 -6.29
CA LEU A 147 5.35 -7.46 -6.73
C LEU A 147 5.49 -8.97 -6.50
N VAL A 148 4.81 -9.52 -5.49
CA VAL A 148 4.78 -10.97 -5.23
C VAL A 148 4.15 -11.71 -6.43
N PHE A 149 3.06 -11.18 -6.97
CA PHE A 149 2.41 -11.71 -8.18
C PHE A 149 3.31 -11.58 -9.42
N GLU A 150 3.99 -10.44 -9.58
CA GLU A 150 4.92 -10.21 -10.68
C GLU A 150 6.13 -11.17 -10.62
N LEU A 151 6.72 -11.37 -9.44
CA LEU A 151 7.81 -12.33 -9.20
C LEU A 151 7.36 -13.77 -9.46
N TYR A 152 6.17 -14.15 -9.00
CA TYR A 152 5.62 -15.46 -9.28
C TYR A 152 5.44 -15.69 -10.80
N PHE A 153 4.91 -14.70 -11.53
CA PHE A 153 4.79 -14.81 -12.98
C PHE A 153 6.15 -14.86 -13.69
N TYR A 154 7.17 -14.17 -13.17
CA TYR A 154 8.55 -14.32 -13.65
C TYR A 154 9.08 -15.75 -13.45
N LEU A 155 8.77 -16.40 -12.33
CA LEU A 155 9.17 -17.79 -12.08
C LEU A 155 8.49 -18.74 -13.07
N VAL A 156 7.19 -18.61 -13.29
CA VAL A 156 6.43 -19.42 -14.27
C VAL A 156 7.04 -19.27 -15.66
N VAL A 157 7.22 -18.03 -16.13
CA VAL A 157 7.75 -17.76 -17.48
C VAL A 157 9.23 -18.16 -17.59
N GLY A 158 10.02 -17.98 -16.53
CA GLY A 158 11.40 -18.45 -16.46
C GLY A 158 11.51 -19.98 -16.56
N ALA A 159 10.62 -20.72 -15.90
CA ALA A 159 10.53 -22.17 -16.03
C ALA A 159 10.11 -22.59 -17.45
N LEU A 160 9.14 -21.89 -18.06
CA LEU A 160 8.76 -22.15 -19.46
C LEU A 160 9.90 -21.89 -20.45
N LEU A 161 10.77 -20.90 -20.20
CA LEU A 161 11.98 -20.68 -21.00
C LEU A 161 12.99 -21.83 -20.89
N LEU A 162 13.03 -22.56 -19.77
CA LEU A 162 13.85 -23.75 -19.61
C LEU A 162 13.24 -24.97 -20.31
N LEU A 163 11.92 -25.16 -20.18
CA LEU A 163 11.23 -26.35 -20.65
C LEU A 163 10.85 -26.27 -22.13
N ALA A 164 10.28 -25.15 -22.57
CA ALA A 164 9.70 -24.97 -23.89
C ALA A 164 9.95 -23.55 -24.46
N PRO A 165 11.22 -23.13 -24.66
CA PRO A 165 11.56 -21.75 -25.03
C PRO A 165 10.92 -21.24 -26.32
N ARG A 166 10.57 -22.10 -27.27
CA ARG A 166 9.93 -21.69 -28.54
C ARG A 166 8.39 -21.67 -28.50
N ARG A 167 7.79 -22.12 -27.39
CA ARG A 167 6.34 -22.27 -27.24
C ARG A 167 5.82 -21.50 -26.03
N ILE A 168 6.40 -20.33 -25.74
CA ILE A 168 6.06 -19.54 -24.55
C ILE A 168 4.57 -19.26 -24.43
N PHE A 169 3.91 -18.79 -25.51
CA PHE A 169 2.47 -18.52 -25.47
C PHE A 169 1.62 -19.77 -25.20
N HIS A 170 1.91 -20.89 -25.87
CA HIS A 170 1.22 -22.16 -25.63
C HIS A 170 1.49 -22.71 -24.22
N GLY A 171 2.71 -22.51 -23.70
CA GLY A 171 3.08 -22.89 -22.34
C GLY A 171 2.35 -22.06 -21.29
N ILE A 172 2.24 -20.75 -21.50
CA ILE A 172 1.45 -19.87 -20.61
C ILE A 172 -0.03 -20.24 -20.71
N LEU A 173 -0.56 -20.53 -21.90
CA LEU A 173 -1.94 -20.97 -22.07
C LEU A 173 -2.22 -22.29 -21.33
N ALA A 174 -1.35 -23.29 -21.47
CA ALA A 174 -1.49 -24.55 -20.76
C ALA A 174 -1.43 -24.36 -19.23
N TRP A 175 -0.46 -23.57 -18.74
CA TRP A 175 -0.37 -23.21 -17.33
C TRP A 175 -1.61 -22.45 -16.85
N ALA A 176 -2.12 -21.52 -17.65
CA ALA A 176 -3.32 -20.75 -17.36
C ALA A 176 -4.56 -21.65 -17.25
N SER A 177 -4.74 -22.57 -18.19
CA SER A 177 -5.85 -23.55 -18.15
C SER A 177 -5.80 -24.39 -16.88
N VAL A 178 -4.62 -24.93 -16.51
CA VAL A 178 -4.45 -25.69 -15.28
C VAL A 178 -4.75 -24.83 -14.05
N THR A 179 -4.24 -23.60 -14.02
CA THR A 179 -4.44 -22.67 -12.90
C THR A 179 -5.92 -22.30 -12.73
N ILE A 180 -6.65 -22.06 -13.82
CA ILE A 180 -8.08 -21.73 -13.80
C ILE A 180 -8.91 -22.92 -13.31
N ILE A 181 -8.60 -24.14 -13.78
CA ILE A 181 -9.28 -25.36 -13.33
C ILE A 181 -9.07 -25.58 -11.82
N LEU A 182 -7.83 -25.44 -11.34
CA LEU A 182 -7.51 -25.58 -9.91
C LEU A 182 -8.14 -24.47 -9.08
N LEU A 183 -8.14 -23.24 -9.57
CA LEU A 183 -8.83 -22.12 -8.93
C LEU A 183 -10.33 -22.41 -8.78
N ALA A 184 -11.00 -22.83 -9.85
CA ALA A 184 -12.42 -23.18 -9.80
C ALA A 184 -12.68 -24.31 -8.79
N TYR A 185 -11.83 -25.34 -8.77
CA TYR A 185 -11.91 -26.42 -7.79
C TYR A 185 -11.75 -25.92 -6.35
N PHE A 186 -10.76 -25.06 -6.06
CA PHE A 186 -10.55 -24.51 -4.71
C PHE A 186 -11.65 -23.55 -4.27
N GLU A 187 -12.28 -22.82 -5.19
CA GLU A 187 -13.44 -21.99 -4.88
C GLU A 187 -14.66 -22.84 -4.52
N VAL A 188 -14.97 -23.87 -5.32
CA VAL A 188 -16.11 -24.76 -5.08
C VAL A 188 -15.94 -25.54 -3.77
N THR A 189 -14.73 -25.98 -3.47
CA THR A 189 -14.44 -26.74 -2.23
C THR A 189 -14.23 -25.86 -0.99
N GLY A 190 -14.16 -24.54 -1.15
CA GLY A 190 -13.84 -23.61 -0.05
C GLY A 190 -12.41 -23.78 0.49
N ASN A 191 -11.51 -24.39 -0.28
CA ASN A 191 -10.16 -24.73 0.18
C ASN A 191 -9.31 -23.45 0.41
N PRO A 192 -8.56 -23.34 1.53
CA PRO A 192 -7.68 -22.20 1.81
C PRO A 192 -6.68 -21.84 0.69
N TRP A 193 -6.30 -22.80 -0.16
CA TRP A 193 -5.43 -22.56 -1.32
C TRP A 193 -5.97 -21.50 -2.30
N ARG A 194 -7.28 -21.19 -2.30
CA ARG A 194 -7.87 -20.10 -3.10
C ARG A 194 -7.31 -18.70 -2.78
N PHE A 195 -6.70 -18.53 -1.60
CA PHE A 195 -6.04 -17.27 -1.22
C PHE A 195 -4.53 -17.26 -1.51
N ALA A 196 -3.98 -18.38 -1.97
CA ALA A 196 -2.57 -18.49 -2.29
C ALA A 196 -2.27 -17.78 -3.62
N VAL A 197 -1.08 -17.19 -3.72
CA VAL A 197 -0.63 -16.44 -4.91
C VAL A 197 -0.84 -17.21 -6.23
N PRO A 198 -0.49 -18.51 -6.34
CA PRO A 198 -0.68 -19.28 -7.58
C PRO A 198 -2.12 -19.41 -8.04
N PHE A 199 -3.09 -19.27 -7.13
CA PHE A 199 -4.50 -19.47 -7.37
C PHE A 199 -5.29 -18.20 -7.05
N SER A 200 -4.69 -17.03 -7.28
CA SER A 200 -5.41 -15.76 -7.17
C SER A 200 -6.06 -15.40 -8.52
N PRO A 201 -7.34 -14.94 -8.52
CA PRO A 201 -8.02 -14.44 -9.71
C PRO A 201 -7.25 -13.35 -10.45
N VAL A 202 -6.47 -12.55 -9.73
CA VAL A 202 -5.61 -11.49 -10.28
C VAL A 202 -4.63 -12.00 -11.36
N LEU A 203 -4.23 -13.27 -11.32
CA LEU A 203 -3.37 -13.86 -12.35
C LEU A 203 -4.04 -13.91 -13.73
N ILE A 204 -5.38 -13.87 -13.80
CA ILE A 204 -6.13 -13.79 -15.06
C ILE A 204 -5.74 -12.51 -15.82
N GLU A 205 -5.45 -11.41 -15.14
CA GLU A 205 -5.04 -10.16 -15.79
C GLU A 205 -3.67 -10.29 -16.47
N PHE A 206 -2.73 -11.02 -15.88
CA PHE A 206 -1.48 -11.37 -16.55
C PHE A 206 -1.71 -12.25 -17.79
N MET A 207 -2.69 -13.15 -17.72
CA MET A 207 -3.07 -14.00 -18.86
C MET A 207 -3.70 -13.16 -19.98
N LEU A 208 -4.57 -12.20 -19.65
CA LEU A 208 -5.12 -11.24 -20.62
C LEU A 208 -4.01 -10.43 -21.28
N GLY A 209 -3.05 -9.92 -20.52
CA GLY A 209 -1.85 -9.27 -21.06
C GLY A 209 -1.06 -10.16 -22.03
N THR A 210 -0.91 -11.44 -21.69
CA THR A 210 -0.24 -12.44 -22.55
C THR A 210 -1.04 -12.70 -23.83
N ALA A 211 -2.37 -12.79 -23.75
CA ALA A 211 -3.25 -12.97 -24.90
C ALA A 211 -3.16 -11.78 -25.87
N ILE A 212 -3.07 -10.56 -25.35
CA ILE A 212 -2.84 -9.35 -26.15
C ILE A 212 -1.49 -9.42 -26.87
N ALA A 213 -0.42 -9.81 -26.16
CA ALA A 213 0.91 -9.98 -26.76
C ALA A 213 0.89 -11.01 -27.89
N TYR A 214 0.17 -12.13 -27.71
CA TYR A 214 0.01 -13.14 -28.74
C TYR A 214 -0.77 -12.61 -29.95
N ALA A 215 -1.92 -11.98 -29.73
CA ALA A 215 -2.76 -11.44 -30.80
C ALA A 215 -2.00 -10.42 -31.66
N LEU A 216 -1.27 -9.49 -31.03
CA LEU A 216 -0.47 -8.48 -31.72
C LEU A 216 0.73 -9.10 -32.46
N LYS A 217 1.34 -10.17 -31.92
CA LYS A 217 2.37 -10.94 -32.64
C LYS A 217 1.83 -11.55 -33.93
N GLN A 218 0.56 -11.97 -33.95
CA GLN A 218 -0.12 -12.48 -35.15
C GLN A 218 -0.58 -11.38 -36.10
N GLY A 219 -0.27 -10.11 -35.83
CA GLY A 219 -0.66 -8.97 -36.67
C GLY A 219 -2.11 -8.49 -36.46
N VAL A 220 -2.79 -8.96 -35.41
CA VAL A 220 -4.16 -8.51 -35.10
C VAL A 220 -4.12 -7.09 -34.53
N THR A 221 -4.37 -6.09 -35.39
CA THR A 221 -4.41 -4.66 -35.00
C THR A 221 -5.72 -3.96 -35.40
N GLY A 222 -6.78 -4.73 -35.66
CA GLY A 222 -8.10 -4.23 -36.05
C GLY A 222 -8.83 -3.53 -34.90
N HIS A 223 -9.76 -2.64 -35.23
CA HIS A 223 -10.70 -2.00 -34.28
C HIS A 223 -10.06 -1.32 -33.05
N ALA A 224 -8.81 -0.87 -33.15
CA ALA A 224 -8.07 -0.30 -32.01
C ALA A 224 -8.82 0.82 -31.27
N ARG A 225 -9.44 1.76 -32.01
CA ARG A 225 -10.22 2.86 -31.40
C ARG A 225 -11.49 2.38 -30.70
N MET A 226 -12.18 1.39 -31.27
CA MET A 226 -13.37 0.79 -30.64
C MET A 226 -12.99 0.03 -29.38
N ALA A 227 -11.86 -0.68 -29.37
CA ALA A 227 -11.36 -1.35 -28.19
C ALA A 227 -11.01 -0.35 -27.07
N ILE A 228 -10.36 0.79 -27.39
CA ILE A 228 -10.14 1.86 -26.40
C ILE A 228 -11.47 2.38 -25.86
N ALA A 229 -12.42 2.72 -26.73
CA ALA A 229 -13.72 3.26 -26.30
C ALA A 229 -14.49 2.27 -25.43
N ALA A 230 -14.60 1.01 -25.86
CA ALA A 230 -15.24 -0.05 -25.08
C ALA A 230 -14.53 -0.30 -23.75
N GLY A 231 -13.19 -0.30 -23.75
CA GLY A 231 -12.39 -0.43 -22.55
C GLY A 231 -12.63 0.70 -21.55
N VAL A 232 -12.67 1.96 -21.99
CA VAL A 232 -12.98 3.12 -21.13
C VAL A 232 -14.41 3.05 -20.60
N LEU A 233 -15.40 2.67 -21.43
CA LEU A 233 -16.78 2.51 -20.99
C LEU A 233 -16.92 1.40 -19.94
N LEU A 234 -16.28 0.25 -20.15
CA LEU A 234 -16.25 -0.83 -19.16
C LEU A 234 -15.52 -0.44 -17.89
N PHE A 235 -14.44 0.33 -18.00
CA PHE A 235 -13.70 0.83 -16.83
C PHE A 235 -14.58 1.79 -16.00
N ALA A 236 -15.33 2.68 -16.66
CA ALA A 236 -16.29 3.56 -16.00
C ALA A 236 -17.46 2.79 -15.38
N ALA A 237 -17.98 1.77 -16.07
CA ALA A 237 -19.02 0.89 -15.52
C ALA A 237 -18.53 0.11 -14.30
N GLY A 238 -17.30 -0.43 -14.35
CA GLY A 238 -16.65 -1.09 -13.22
C GLY A 238 -16.44 -0.15 -12.03
N ALA A 239 -16.01 1.08 -12.29
CA ALA A 239 -15.89 2.12 -11.27
C ALA A 239 -17.25 2.47 -10.63
N TYR A 240 -18.30 2.62 -11.44
CA TYR A 240 -19.65 2.90 -10.94
C TYR A 240 -20.21 1.74 -10.09
N ALA A 241 -20.04 0.51 -10.56
CA ALA A 241 -20.43 -0.68 -9.81
C ALA A 241 -19.66 -0.76 -8.49
N ASN A 242 -18.34 -0.53 -8.51
CA ASN A 242 -17.53 -0.57 -7.31
C ASN A 242 -17.84 0.58 -6.34
N HIS A 243 -18.21 1.76 -6.83
CA HIS A 243 -18.71 2.85 -5.99
C HIS A 243 -20.01 2.45 -5.27
N SER A 244 -20.90 1.75 -5.98
CA SER A 244 -22.21 1.34 -5.47
C SER A 244 -22.14 0.15 -4.50
N PHE A 245 -21.24 -0.82 -4.74
CA PHE A 245 -21.21 -2.10 -4.02
C PHE A 245 -19.95 -2.33 -3.16
N GLY A 246 -18.88 -1.54 -3.36
CA GLY A 246 -17.73 -1.43 -2.46
C GLY A 246 -16.93 -2.71 -2.19
N ASP A 247 -16.46 -3.43 -3.21
CA ASP A 247 -15.70 -4.67 -3.01
C ASP A 247 -14.43 -4.77 -3.89
N TRP A 248 -13.27 -4.77 -3.23
CA TRP A 248 -11.95 -4.92 -3.85
C TRP A 248 -11.34 -6.33 -3.71
N ARG A 249 -12.14 -7.33 -3.31
CA ARG A 249 -11.71 -8.74 -3.29
C ARG A 249 -11.21 -9.17 -4.67
N PRO A 250 -10.29 -10.15 -4.74
CA PRO A 250 -9.65 -10.55 -5.99
C PRO A 250 -10.61 -10.80 -7.17
N TRP A 251 -11.73 -11.49 -6.95
CA TRP A 251 -12.71 -11.72 -8.03
C TRP A 251 -13.41 -10.46 -8.51
N HIS A 252 -13.90 -9.62 -7.58
CA HIS A 252 -14.65 -8.40 -7.91
C HIS A 252 -13.80 -7.45 -8.75
N ARG A 253 -12.55 -7.19 -8.32
CA ARG A 253 -11.64 -6.33 -9.09
C ARG A 253 -11.31 -6.89 -10.46
N THR A 254 -11.03 -8.20 -10.55
CA THR A 254 -10.58 -8.82 -11.79
C THR A 254 -11.68 -8.85 -12.84
N ILE A 255 -12.93 -9.10 -12.42
CA ILE A 255 -14.08 -9.06 -13.32
C ILE A 255 -14.40 -7.62 -13.74
N ALA A 256 -14.39 -6.68 -12.78
CA ALA A 256 -14.76 -5.29 -13.05
C ALA A 256 -13.74 -4.54 -13.92
N PHE A 257 -12.44 -4.74 -13.69
CA PHE A 257 -11.38 -3.93 -14.29
C PHE A 257 -10.44 -4.70 -15.20
N GLY A 258 -10.36 -6.03 -15.11
CA GLY A 258 -9.47 -6.85 -15.93
C GLY A 258 -9.77 -6.76 -17.44
N PRO A 259 -11.00 -7.09 -17.90
CA PRO A 259 -11.38 -6.96 -19.30
C PRO A 259 -11.28 -5.51 -19.83
N ALA A 260 -11.67 -4.54 -19.00
CA ALA A 260 -11.56 -3.11 -19.34
C ALA A 260 -10.10 -2.71 -19.60
N SER A 261 -9.21 -3.09 -18.67
CA SER A 261 -7.77 -2.88 -18.78
C SER A 261 -7.18 -3.57 -20.00
N ALA A 262 -7.59 -4.82 -20.28
CA ALA A 262 -7.16 -5.57 -21.45
C ALA A 262 -7.51 -4.87 -22.76
N LEU A 263 -8.76 -4.38 -22.90
CA LEU A 263 -9.20 -3.66 -24.09
C LEU A 263 -8.47 -2.33 -24.28
N ILE A 264 -8.25 -1.57 -23.20
CA ILE A 264 -7.46 -0.33 -23.24
C ILE A 264 -6.04 -0.64 -23.70
N ILE A 265 -5.36 -1.62 -23.10
CA ILE A 265 -3.97 -1.96 -23.42
C ILE A 265 -3.84 -2.50 -24.86
N TYR A 266 -4.73 -3.39 -25.29
CA TYR A 266 -4.78 -3.83 -26.69
C TYR A 266 -4.95 -2.63 -27.63
N GLY A 267 -5.94 -1.79 -27.35
CA GLY A 267 -6.29 -0.66 -28.19
C GLY A 267 -5.15 0.35 -28.35
N VAL A 268 -4.48 0.75 -27.26
CA VAL A 268 -3.38 1.73 -27.34
C VAL A 268 -2.14 1.17 -28.04
N VAL A 269 -1.85 -0.12 -27.91
CA VAL A 269 -0.71 -0.76 -28.59
C VAL A 269 -1.02 -1.02 -30.07
N ALA A 270 -2.21 -1.53 -30.39
CA ALA A 270 -2.66 -1.71 -31.76
C ALA A 270 -2.69 -0.38 -32.51
N HIS A 271 -3.11 0.71 -31.83
CA HIS A 271 -3.12 2.04 -32.40
C HIS A 271 -1.70 2.59 -32.65
N GLU A 272 -0.75 2.34 -31.74
CA GLU A 272 0.68 2.67 -31.95
C GLU A 272 1.25 1.92 -33.17
N LEU A 273 0.96 0.62 -33.29
CA LEU A 273 1.47 -0.22 -34.38
C LEU A 273 0.88 0.17 -35.74
N LYS A 274 -0.43 0.46 -35.79
CA LYS A 274 -1.14 0.73 -37.04
C LYS A 274 -1.02 2.19 -37.51
N TYR A 275 -1.07 3.15 -36.59
CA TYR A 275 -1.16 4.58 -36.92
C TYR A 275 0.05 5.38 -36.44
N GLY A 276 0.99 4.79 -35.70
CA GLY A 276 2.18 5.49 -35.20
C GLY A 276 1.91 6.52 -34.11
N TRP A 277 0.66 6.66 -33.66
CA TRP A 277 0.30 7.63 -32.61
C TRP A 277 0.86 7.20 -31.26
N THR A 278 1.53 8.15 -30.60
CA THR A 278 2.11 7.93 -29.27
C THR A 278 1.76 9.05 -28.29
N PHE A 279 1.65 8.73 -27.00
CA PHE A 279 1.54 9.74 -25.94
C PHE A 279 2.74 10.70 -25.96
N LYS A 280 2.54 11.94 -25.52
CA LYS A 280 3.64 12.94 -25.41
C LYS A 280 4.71 12.48 -24.40
N ARG A 281 5.93 13.01 -24.56
CA ARG A 281 7.10 12.66 -23.73
C ARG A 281 6.89 12.72 -22.21
N PRO A 282 6.19 13.71 -21.62
CA PRO A 282 6.00 13.75 -20.17
C PRO A 282 5.29 12.51 -19.61
N TRP A 283 4.29 12.00 -20.32
CA TRP A 283 3.59 10.77 -19.92
C TRP A 283 4.49 9.54 -20.00
N GLN A 284 5.35 9.47 -21.02
CA GLN A 284 6.34 8.40 -21.14
C GLN A 284 7.38 8.47 -20.01
N GLN A 285 7.84 9.68 -19.65
CA GLN A 285 8.78 9.88 -18.54
C GLN A 285 8.18 9.53 -17.18
N LEU A 286 6.90 9.84 -16.97
CA LEU A 286 6.17 9.37 -15.79
C LEU A 286 6.11 7.84 -15.76
N GLY A 287 5.93 7.23 -16.93
CA GLY A 287 6.06 5.78 -17.14
C GLY A 287 7.43 5.21 -16.77
N ASP A 288 8.51 5.91 -17.12
CA ASP A 288 9.88 5.53 -16.76
C ASP A 288 10.05 5.46 -15.24
N ALA A 289 9.56 6.47 -14.52
CA ALA A 289 9.59 6.54 -13.07
C ALA A 289 8.44 5.80 -12.37
N SER A 290 7.57 5.08 -13.10
CA SER A 290 6.37 4.45 -12.53
C SER A 290 6.67 3.48 -11.40
N TYR A 291 7.80 2.76 -11.45
CA TYR A 291 8.18 1.84 -10.39
C TYR A 291 8.64 2.57 -9.12
N SER A 292 9.49 3.59 -9.27
CA SER A 292 9.84 4.51 -8.19
C SER A 292 8.59 5.15 -7.56
N LEU A 293 7.65 5.66 -8.37
CA LEU A 293 6.38 6.21 -7.88
C LEU A 293 5.58 5.19 -7.09
N TYR A 294 5.45 3.98 -7.63
CA TYR A 294 4.70 2.91 -7.01
C TYR A 294 5.29 2.46 -5.66
N ILE A 295 6.61 2.44 -5.50
CA ILE A 295 7.21 1.97 -4.24
C ILE A 295 7.31 3.07 -3.18
N TRP A 296 7.52 4.33 -3.57
CA TRP A 296 7.76 5.44 -2.64
C TRP A 296 6.47 6.08 -2.12
N HIS A 297 5.38 6.09 -2.88
CA HIS A 297 4.21 6.92 -2.58
C HIS A 297 3.66 6.71 -1.16
N GLN A 298 3.40 5.46 -0.75
CA GLN A 298 2.82 5.16 0.57
C GLN A 298 3.72 5.57 1.74
N PRO A 299 4.99 5.10 1.85
CA PRO A 299 5.88 5.55 2.93
C PRO A 299 6.02 7.07 2.98
N MET A 300 6.12 7.74 1.82
CA MET A 300 6.20 9.19 1.76
C MET A 300 4.93 9.86 2.27
N PHE A 301 3.75 9.36 1.87
CA PHE A 301 2.47 9.89 2.33
C PHE A 301 2.32 9.75 3.85
N PHE A 302 2.67 8.61 4.43
CA PHE A 302 2.64 8.44 5.88
C PHE A 302 3.60 9.39 6.61
N GLY A 303 4.81 9.60 6.08
CA GLY A 303 5.73 10.59 6.64
C GLY A 303 5.20 12.02 6.51
N MET A 304 4.66 12.40 5.35
CA MET A 304 4.08 13.72 5.15
C MET A 304 2.84 13.96 6.01
N LEU A 305 2.02 12.93 6.25
CA LEU A 305 0.92 12.99 7.21
C LEU A 305 1.42 13.30 8.62
N ALA A 306 2.45 12.58 9.08
CA ALA A 306 3.08 12.84 10.38
C ALA A 306 3.64 14.27 10.48
N ILE A 307 4.32 14.76 9.43
CA ILE A 307 4.84 16.15 9.35
C ILE A 307 3.70 17.17 9.43
N SER A 308 2.64 16.99 8.63
CA SER A 308 1.52 17.93 8.60
C SER A 308 0.75 17.98 9.92
N GLN A 309 0.62 16.84 10.62
CA GLN A 309 0.04 16.80 11.94
C GLN A 309 0.92 17.52 12.97
N TRP A 310 2.22 17.28 12.92
CA TRP A 310 3.19 17.93 13.81
C TRP A 310 3.18 19.46 13.67
N LEU A 311 3.24 19.95 12.43
CA LEU A 311 3.18 21.37 12.11
C LEU A 311 1.79 21.98 12.36
N GLY A 312 0.80 21.17 12.73
CA GLY A 312 -0.59 21.62 12.87
C GLY A 312 -1.19 22.15 11.56
N LEU A 313 -0.69 21.73 10.39
CA LEU A 313 -1.13 22.28 9.09
C LEU A 313 -2.62 22.12 8.87
N PHE A 314 -3.21 20.99 9.31
CA PHE A 314 -4.65 20.75 9.20
C PHE A 314 -5.51 21.70 10.07
N ARG A 315 -4.91 22.43 11.03
CA ARG A 315 -5.59 23.48 11.80
C ARG A 315 -5.68 24.80 11.02
N HIS A 316 -4.77 25.01 10.07
CA HIS A 316 -4.63 26.27 9.35
C HIS A 316 -5.01 26.19 7.87
N LEU A 317 -4.88 25.01 7.26
CA LEU A 317 -5.08 24.78 5.83
C LEU A 317 -6.00 23.57 5.62
N PRO A 318 -6.96 23.67 4.68
CA PRO A 318 -7.80 22.53 4.33
C PRO A 318 -7.02 21.48 3.55
N GLY A 319 -7.49 20.23 3.59
CA GLY A 319 -6.92 19.09 2.86
C GLY A 319 -6.68 19.34 1.38
N ILE A 320 -7.62 20.03 0.74
CA ILE A 320 -7.57 20.36 -0.69
C ILE A 320 -6.37 21.25 -1.06
N ALA A 321 -5.78 21.98 -0.10
CA ALA A 321 -4.55 22.74 -0.31
C ALA A 321 -3.30 21.88 -0.06
N ILE A 322 -3.34 20.97 0.92
CA ILE A 322 -2.18 20.18 1.36
C ILE A 322 -1.93 18.98 0.43
N VAL A 323 -2.97 18.22 0.09
CA VAL A 323 -2.85 16.95 -0.65
C VAL A 323 -2.25 17.12 -2.06
N PRO A 324 -2.60 18.15 -2.85
CA PRO A 324 -1.92 18.39 -4.14
C PRO A 324 -0.42 18.63 -3.98
N VAL A 325 0.01 19.33 -2.92
CA VAL A 325 1.43 19.57 -2.64
C VAL A 325 2.13 18.25 -2.33
N TRP A 326 1.52 17.37 -1.53
CA TRP A 326 2.06 16.02 -1.28
C TRP A 326 2.24 15.22 -2.57
N ILE A 327 1.25 15.24 -3.47
CA ILE A 327 1.33 14.55 -4.76
C ILE A 327 2.51 15.12 -5.58
N MET A 328 2.68 16.44 -5.64
CA MET A 328 3.79 17.07 -6.34
C MET A 328 5.16 16.69 -5.76
N ILE A 329 5.28 16.64 -4.42
CA ILE A 329 6.49 16.17 -3.73
C ILE A 329 6.79 14.71 -4.10
N VAL A 330 5.78 13.83 -4.05
CA VAL A 330 5.94 12.41 -4.40
C VAL A 330 6.32 12.23 -5.87
N LEU A 331 5.71 12.97 -6.80
CA LEU A 331 6.07 12.93 -8.22
C LEU A 331 7.51 13.40 -8.44
N GLY A 332 7.91 14.52 -7.83
CA GLY A 332 9.27 15.04 -7.89
C GLY A 332 10.30 14.05 -7.33
N TRP A 333 10.01 13.48 -6.17
CA TRP A 333 10.84 12.46 -5.53
C TRP A 333 10.97 11.20 -6.38
N SER A 334 9.88 10.74 -6.98
CA SER A 334 9.87 9.56 -7.82
C SER A 334 10.73 9.74 -9.06
N MET A 335 10.68 10.92 -9.67
CA MET A 335 11.55 11.29 -10.79
C MET A 335 13.03 11.34 -10.36
N LEU A 336 13.32 11.92 -9.19
CA LEU A 336 14.68 11.97 -8.64
C LEU A 336 15.23 10.57 -8.35
N SER A 337 14.45 9.75 -7.63
CA SER A 337 14.75 8.34 -7.32
C SER A 337 15.00 7.54 -8.59
N PHE A 338 14.17 7.71 -9.62
CA PHE A 338 14.35 6.99 -10.88
C PHE A 338 15.71 7.30 -11.53
N HIS A 339 16.07 8.58 -11.63
CA HIS A 339 17.30 9.00 -12.31
C HIS A 339 18.56 8.72 -11.48
N CYS A 340 18.46 8.79 -10.16
CA CYS A 340 19.61 8.70 -9.26
C CYS A 340 19.83 7.31 -8.65
N LEU A 341 18.77 6.51 -8.49
CA LEU A 341 18.81 5.24 -7.78
C LEU A 341 18.38 4.09 -8.68
N GLU A 342 17.12 4.08 -9.10
CA GLU A 342 16.53 2.93 -9.78
C GLU A 342 17.28 2.60 -11.09
N ASN A 343 17.41 3.59 -11.99
CA ASN A 343 18.03 3.37 -13.29
C ASN A 343 19.55 3.10 -13.18
N PRO A 344 20.33 3.82 -12.37
CA PRO A 344 21.75 3.51 -12.16
C PRO A 344 21.97 2.13 -11.54
N LEU A 345 21.25 1.77 -10.47
CA LEU A 345 21.39 0.47 -9.80
C LEU A 345 21.01 -0.68 -10.73
N ARG A 346 19.89 -0.54 -11.46
CA ARG A 346 19.48 -1.52 -12.47
C ARG A 346 20.55 -1.72 -13.54
N LYS A 347 21.06 -0.63 -14.14
CA LYS A 347 22.10 -0.71 -15.18
C LYS A 347 23.41 -1.30 -14.65
N TRP A 348 23.78 -0.98 -13.41
CA TRP A 348 24.95 -1.51 -12.75
C TRP A 348 24.87 -3.04 -12.58
N LEU A 349 23.74 -3.55 -12.05
CA LEU A 349 23.50 -4.99 -11.93
C LEU A 349 23.41 -5.69 -13.28
N GLU A 350 22.67 -5.13 -14.24
CA GLU A 350 22.57 -5.71 -15.59
C GLU A 350 23.95 -5.78 -16.28
N GLY A 351 24.83 -4.80 -16.05
CA GLY A 351 26.20 -4.79 -16.56
C GLY A 351 27.06 -5.93 -15.99
N ILE A 352 26.88 -6.26 -14.71
CA ILE A 352 27.52 -7.41 -14.05
C ILE A 352 26.97 -8.72 -14.63
N ILE A 353 25.65 -8.84 -14.72
CA ILE A 353 24.95 -10.04 -15.21
C ILE A 353 25.32 -10.37 -16.67
N THR A 354 25.42 -9.35 -17.52
CA THR A 354 25.70 -9.54 -18.95
C THR A 354 27.19 -9.66 -19.29
N GLY A 355 28.08 -9.58 -18.29
CA GLY A 355 29.53 -9.66 -18.48
C GLY A 355 30.14 -8.51 -19.29
N ARG A 356 29.36 -7.46 -19.59
CA ARG A 356 29.83 -6.30 -20.39
C ARG A 356 30.88 -5.46 -19.67
N ARG A 357 30.96 -5.58 -18.34
CA ARG A 357 31.94 -4.87 -17.52
C ARG A 357 33.33 -5.50 -17.51
N GLY A 358 33.45 -6.79 -17.85
CA GLY A 358 34.73 -7.49 -17.97
C GLY A 358 35.54 -7.16 -19.22
N LYS A 359 34.99 -6.34 -20.15
CA LYS A 359 35.68 -5.91 -21.39
C LYS A 359 36.15 -4.45 -21.36
N ALA A 360 36.07 -3.78 -20.21
CA ALA A 360 36.51 -2.40 -20.03
C ALA A 360 37.77 -2.31 -19.15
N VAL A 361 38.70 -3.25 -19.31
CA VAL A 361 40.09 -3.06 -18.88
C VAL A 361 40.81 -2.54 -20.13
N GLY A 362 41.09 -1.24 -20.17
CA GLY A 362 42.02 -0.69 -21.15
C GLY A 362 43.43 -1.21 -20.86
N GLU A 363 44.27 -1.26 -21.90
CA GLU A 363 45.66 -1.73 -21.84
C GLU A 363 46.53 -0.97 -20.79
N ASP A 364 46.02 0.13 -20.24
CA ASP A 364 46.74 1.04 -19.34
C ASP A 364 46.50 0.79 -17.84
N GLY A 365 45.75 -0.26 -17.45
CA GLY A 365 45.51 -0.60 -16.03
C GLY A 365 44.67 0.40 -15.21
N ALA A 366 44.23 1.52 -15.81
CA ALA A 366 43.46 2.55 -15.12
C ALA A 366 41.95 2.22 -15.10
N VAL A 367 41.40 2.00 -13.89
CA VAL A 367 39.95 1.89 -13.66
C VAL A 367 39.29 3.25 -13.89
N ARG A 368 38.87 3.55 -15.12
CA ARG A 368 38.01 4.73 -15.39
C ARG A 368 36.58 4.40 -15.00
N VAL A 369 36.25 4.66 -13.73
CA VAL A 369 34.85 4.81 -13.32
C VAL A 369 34.30 6.03 -14.05
N ARG A 370 33.57 5.81 -15.15
CA ARG A 370 32.82 6.85 -15.85
C ARG A 370 31.61 7.25 -15.00
N GLY A 371 31.86 7.82 -13.82
CA GLY A 371 30.85 8.32 -12.89
C GLY A 371 30.42 9.71 -13.34
N ARG A 372 29.19 9.83 -13.84
CA ARG A 372 28.57 11.15 -14.01
C ARG A 372 28.30 11.71 -12.60
N PRO A 373 28.53 13.01 -12.35
CA PRO A 373 28.32 13.65 -11.04
C PRO A 373 26.86 13.62 -10.53
N VAL A 374 25.90 13.18 -11.36
CA VAL A 374 24.48 13.02 -11.00
C VAL A 374 24.26 12.04 -9.85
N ALA A 375 25.14 11.04 -9.68
CA ALA A 375 25.03 10.09 -8.57
C ALA A 375 25.31 10.74 -7.20
N ALA A 376 26.20 11.73 -7.13
CA ALA A 376 26.57 12.39 -5.87
C ALA A 376 25.44 13.29 -5.34
N TYR A 377 24.79 14.07 -6.21
CA TYR A 377 23.65 14.90 -5.83
C TYR A 377 22.41 14.08 -5.46
N GLY A 378 22.19 12.95 -6.15
CA GLY A 378 21.11 12.02 -5.82
C GLY A 378 21.32 11.30 -4.49
N LEU A 379 22.55 10.90 -4.18
CA LEU A 379 22.93 10.34 -2.87
C LEU A 379 22.82 11.37 -1.76
N GLY A 380 23.22 12.63 -2.01
CA GLY A 380 23.07 13.73 -1.05
C GLY A 380 21.61 14.07 -0.75
N ALA A 381 20.77 14.23 -1.77
CA ALA A 381 19.33 14.44 -1.58
C ALA A 381 18.65 13.25 -0.89
N MET A 382 19.11 12.02 -1.17
CA MET A 382 18.63 10.83 -0.49
C MET A 382 19.08 10.76 0.96
N ALA A 383 20.33 11.11 1.28
CA ALA A 383 20.81 11.20 2.65
C ALA A 383 20.07 12.29 3.42
N CYS A 384 19.83 13.46 2.82
CA CYS A 384 19.02 14.52 3.45
C CYS A 384 17.57 14.07 3.67
N PHE A 385 16.94 13.40 2.70
CA PHE A 385 15.62 12.82 2.90
C PHE A 385 15.64 11.73 3.95
N LEU A 386 16.62 10.84 3.96
CA LEU A 386 16.76 9.80 4.98
C LEU A 386 16.92 10.40 6.37
N ILE A 387 17.78 11.40 6.52
CA ILE A 387 18.05 12.10 7.77
C ILE A 387 16.81 12.88 8.23
N ALA A 388 16.13 13.57 7.31
CA ALA A 388 14.88 14.25 7.62
C ALA A 388 13.80 13.25 8.02
N PHE A 389 13.61 12.17 7.26
CA PHE A 389 12.59 11.15 7.47
C PHE A 389 12.87 10.29 8.71
N LEU A 390 14.14 9.98 9.02
CA LEU A 390 14.59 9.31 10.25
C LEU A 390 14.55 10.23 11.46
N GLY A 391 14.94 11.50 11.32
CA GLY A 391 14.83 12.52 12.37
C GLY A 391 13.38 12.84 12.72
N LEU A 392 12.50 12.87 11.71
CA LEU A 392 11.05 12.93 11.85
C LEU A 392 10.48 11.68 12.47
N GLY A 393 11.05 10.51 12.18
CA GLY A 393 10.79 9.29 12.92
C GLY A 393 11.13 9.47 14.39
N GLY A 394 12.39 9.76 14.74
CA GLY A 394 12.80 9.97 16.14
C GLY A 394 11.93 11.00 16.87
N TYR A 395 11.46 12.03 16.18
CA TYR A 395 10.55 13.02 16.74
C TYR A 395 9.09 12.52 16.86
N ALA A 396 8.53 11.88 15.84
CA ALA A 396 7.23 11.23 15.89
C ALA A 396 7.19 10.11 16.93
N TYR A 397 8.32 9.47 17.20
CA TYR A 397 8.52 8.56 18.33
C TYR A 397 8.50 9.28 19.66
N SER A 398 9.16 10.44 19.79
CA SER A 398 9.06 11.26 21.02
C SER A 398 7.64 11.79 21.26
N GLN A 399 6.84 11.95 20.21
CA GLN A 399 5.40 12.28 20.29
C GLN A 399 4.53 11.02 20.49
N ARG A 400 4.91 9.85 19.96
CA ARG A 400 4.24 8.56 20.20
C ARG A 400 4.49 8.00 21.59
N SER A 401 5.63 8.33 22.21
CA SER A 401 5.84 8.18 23.65
C SER A 401 4.96 9.15 24.46
N ALA A 402 4.10 9.93 23.81
CA ALA A 402 2.98 10.65 24.37
C ALA A 402 1.63 10.20 23.75
N PHE A 403 1.42 8.88 23.53
CA PHE A 403 0.15 8.19 23.22
C PHE A 403 -0.16 7.87 21.74
N ALA A 404 0.37 6.74 21.26
CA ALA A 404 -0.07 6.09 20.03
C ALA A 404 -1.43 5.39 20.24
N SER A 405 -2.45 5.79 19.46
CA SER A 405 -3.82 5.23 19.32
C SER A 405 -4.36 4.52 20.56
N ALA A 406 -5.44 5.02 21.17
CA ALA A 406 -6.10 4.33 22.28
C ALA A 406 -6.22 2.81 22.11
N GLY A 407 -6.44 2.27 20.91
CA GLY A 407 -6.40 0.81 20.69
C GLY A 407 -5.07 0.11 21.00
N GLN A 408 -3.91 0.71 20.70
CA GLN A 408 -2.59 0.14 21.03
C GLN A 408 -2.23 0.35 22.50
N ALA A 409 -2.50 1.54 23.03
CA ALA A 409 -2.36 1.80 24.47
C ALA A 409 -3.25 0.82 25.26
N ALA A 410 -4.47 0.54 24.78
CA ALA A 410 -5.40 -0.38 25.39
C ALA A 410 -4.85 -1.79 25.47
N GLN A 411 -4.27 -2.28 24.37
CA GLN A 411 -3.64 -3.60 24.34
C GLN A 411 -2.45 -3.70 25.30
N GLN A 412 -1.69 -2.62 25.49
CA GLN A 412 -0.62 -2.59 26.49
C GLN A 412 -1.17 -2.63 27.92
N PHE A 413 -2.26 -1.89 28.21
CA PHE A 413 -2.93 -1.95 29.51
C PHE A 413 -3.54 -3.34 29.77
N GLU A 414 -4.20 -3.96 28.77
CA GLU A 414 -4.70 -5.34 28.85
C GLU A 414 -3.59 -6.34 29.13
N GLN A 415 -2.45 -6.23 28.44
CA GLN A 415 -1.30 -7.09 28.67
C GLN A 415 -0.70 -6.89 30.06
N ALA A 416 -0.58 -5.65 30.53
CA ALA A 416 -0.06 -5.35 31.88
C ALA A 416 -1.00 -5.88 32.98
N MET A 417 -2.31 -5.69 32.84
CA MET A 417 -3.32 -6.21 33.77
C MET A 417 -3.30 -7.74 33.82
N SER A 418 -3.25 -8.40 32.65
CA SER A 418 -3.26 -9.86 32.55
C SER A 418 -1.96 -10.52 33.02
N ALA A 419 -0.80 -9.95 32.68
CA ALA A 419 0.51 -10.49 33.06
C ALA A 419 0.77 -10.41 34.57
N ASN A 420 0.38 -9.29 35.21
CA ASN A 420 0.70 -9.02 36.61
C ASN A 420 -0.49 -9.24 37.57
N ARG A 421 -1.68 -9.59 37.06
CA ARG A 421 -2.94 -9.68 37.84
C ARG A 421 -3.21 -8.42 38.67
N ILE A 422 -3.03 -7.27 38.04
CA ILE A 422 -3.21 -5.94 38.66
C ILE A 422 -4.41 -5.21 38.04
N GLY A 423 -4.99 -4.28 38.78
CA GLY A 423 -6.09 -3.44 38.31
C GLY A 423 -5.64 -2.36 37.32
N LEU A 424 -6.59 -1.73 36.62
CA LEU A 424 -6.32 -0.76 35.55
C LEU A 424 -5.46 0.43 36.01
N ALA A 425 -5.69 0.95 37.21
CA ALA A 425 -4.89 2.04 37.78
C ALA A 425 -3.43 1.63 38.07
N GLN A 426 -3.21 0.40 38.52
CA GLN A 426 -1.88 -0.14 38.79
C GLN A 426 -1.16 -0.46 37.48
N ALA A 427 -1.87 -0.95 36.47
CA ALA A 427 -1.35 -1.14 35.12
C ALA A 427 -0.90 0.20 34.51
N ALA A 428 -1.71 1.25 34.65
CA ALA A 428 -1.37 2.59 34.20
C ALA A 428 -0.08 3.12 34.87
N ALA A 429 0.03 3.00 36.19
CA ALA A 429 1.22 3.39 36.92
C ALA A 429 2.48 2.57 36.52
N SER A 430 2.33 1.26 36.26
CA SER A 430 3.44 0.39 35.83
C SER A 430 4.02 0.77 34.46
N LEU A 431 3.23 1.48 33.64
CA LEU A 431 3.63 2.00 32.34
C LEU A 431 4.18 3.43 32.41
N GLY A 432 4.42 3.95 33.63
CA GLY A 432 5.03 5.27 33.86
C GLY A 432 4.07 6.45 33.86
N LEU A 433 2.75 6.19 33.91
CA LEU A 433 1.74 7.25 33.98
C LEU A 433 1.64 7.87 35.38
N LEU A 434 1.36 9.17 35.43
CA LEU A 434 1.21 9.92 36.67
C LEU A 434 -0.28 10.15 37.00
N PRO A 435 -0.77 9.82 38.20
CA PRO A 435 -2.15 10.09 38.57
C PRO A 435 -2.40 11.60 38.65
N ASP A 436 -3.58 12.04 38.18
CA ASP A 436 -3.99 13.45 38.21
C ASP A 436 -5.42 13.61 38.72
N GLY A 437 -5.54 14.13 39.94
CA GLY A 437 -6.83 14.37 40.59
C GLY A 437 -7.64 15.52 39.97
N ALA A 438 -7.07 16.28 39.03
CA ALA A 438 -7.81 17.27 38.26
C ALA A 438 -8.67 16.63 37.16
N LEU A 439 -8.36 15.40 36.74
CA LEU A 439 -9.16 14.64 35.78
C LEU A 439 -10.33 13.99 36.52
N ARG A 440 -11.55 14.32 36.13
CA ARG A 440 -12.78 13.80 36.73
C ARG A 440 -13.68 13.18 35.67
N SER A 441 -14.38 12.12 36.03
CA SER A 441 -15.42 11.54 35.20
C SER A 441 -16.51 10.90 36.05
N HIS A 442 -17.64 10.65 35.42
CA HIS A 442 -18.72 9.87 35.99
C HIS A 442 -19.44 9.09 34.89
N VAL A 443 -19.90 7.88 35.23
CA VAL A 443 -20.79 7.09 34.38
C VAL A 443 -22.20 7.28 34.92
N ASP A 444 -23.04 7.98 34.17
CA ASP A 444 -24.44 8.20 34.54
C ASP A 444 -25.26 6.92 34.38
N ASN A 445 -24.98 6.16 33.32
CA ASN A 445 -25.66 4.91 33.03
C ASN A 445 -24.75 3.94 32.26
N ALA A 446 -24.77 2.68 32.67
CA ALA A 446 -24.16 1.57 31.95
C ALA A 446 -25.19 0.45 31.83
N GLY A 447 -25.75 0.27 30.64
CA GLY A 447 -26.87 -0.64 30.41
C GLY A 447 -26.69 -1.50 29.16
N ARG A 448 -27.50 -2.56 29.03
CA ARG A 448 -27.52 -3.43 27.85
C ARG A 448 -28.80 -3.20 27.04
N PRO A 449 -28.83 -2.24 26.09
CA PRO A 449 -30.02 -2.02 25.28
C PRO A 449 -30.32 -3.19 24.34
N MET A 450 -29.32 -4.02 24.01
CA MET A 450 -29.48 -5.29 23.29
C MET A 450 -28.57 -6.38 23.90
N PRO A 451 -28.85 -7.69 23.66
CA PRO A 451 -28.08 -8.77 24.28
C PRO A 451 -26.57 -8.75 23.99
N GLN A 452 -26.15 -8.14 22.89
CA GLN A 452 -24.75 -8.07 22.43
C GLN A 452 -24.15 -6.66 22.50
N THR A 453 -24.82 -5.69 23.14
CA THR A 453 -24.32 -4.32 23.23
C THR A 453 -24.34 -3.79 24.66
N ILE A 454 -23.36 -2.95 24.98
CA ILE A 454 -23.30 -2.17 26.22
C ILE A 454 -23.34 -0.71 25.80
N GLN A 455 -24.29 0.04 26.33
CA GLN A 455 -24.35 1.48 26.20
C GLN A 455 -23.73 2.11 27.43
N LEU A 456 -22.76 3.00 27.22
CA LEU A 456 -22.16 3.81 28.26
C LEU A 456 -22.55 5.27 28.05
N GLN A 457 -23.11 5.88 29.08
CA GLN A 457 -23.45 7.29 29.13
C GLN A 457 -22.80 7.92 30.36
N GLY A 458 -22.22 9.10 30.18
CA GLY A 458 -21.50 9.76 31.25
C GLY A 458 -20.87 11.07 30.83
N TRP A 459 -19.92 11.53 31.63
CA TRP A 459 -19.10 12.71 31.33
C TRP A 459 -17.65 12.54 31.80
N ALA A 460 -16.73 13.29 31.21
CA ALA A 460 -15.37 13.46 31.70
C ALA A 460 -14.84 14.86 31.41
N ALA A 461 -14.07 15.40 32.34
CA ALA A 461 -13.56 16.76 32.27
C ALA A 461 -12.21 16.93 33.00
N ASP A 462 -11.46 17.95 32.57
CA ASP A 462 -10.25 18.40 33.23
C ASP A 462 -10.54 19.69 34.02
N THR A 463 -10.45 19.60 35.34
CA THR A 463 -10.71 20.71 36.27
C THR A 463 -9.48 21.58 36.54
N SER A 464 -8.33 21.27 35.93
CA SER A 464 -7.09 22.06 36.12
C SER A 464 -7.10 23.42 35.42
N GLY A 465 -8.12 23.70 34.61
CA GLY A 465 -8.20 24.90 33.76
C GLY A 465 -7.27 24.88 32.54
N LYS A 466 -6.36 23.90 32.46
CA LYS A 466 -5.56 23.63 31.27
C LYS A 466 -6.45 22.86 30.31
N ARG A 467 -6.78 23.42 29.14
CA ARG A 467 -7.62 22.75 28.11
C ARG A 467 -6.87 21.57 27.47
N ARG A 468 -6.56 20.53 28.25
CA ARG A 468 -5.86 19.32 27.78
C ARG A 468 -6.85 18.43 27.02
N PRO A 469 -6.50 17.94 25.83
CA PRO A 469 -7.29 16.93 25.14
C PRO A 469 -7.41 15.67 26.01
N LEU A 470 -8.63 15.14 26.13
CA LEU A 470 -8.91 13.94 26.92
C LEU A 470 -9.14 12.74 25.98
N GLN A 471 -8.44 11.66 26.26
CA GLN A 471 -8.69 10.35 25.66
C GLN A 471 -9.31 9.44 26.72
N ILE A 472 -10.47 8.86 26.40
CA ILE A 472 -11.24 8.04 27.35
C ILE A 472 -11.36 6.63 26.78
N MET A 473 -10.96 5.65 27.58
CA MET A 473 -10.87 4.25 27.20
C MET A 473 -11.72 3.42 28.15
N ALA A 474 -12.68 2.68 27.59
CA ALA A 474 -13.57 1.84 28.36
C ALA A 474 -13.07 0.39 28.41
N TYR A 475 -13.15 -0.23 29.58
CA TYR A 475 -12.79 -1.62 29.84
C TYR A 475 -13.93 -2.35 30.54
N GLN A 476 -14.09 -3.63 30.23
CA GLN A 476 -14.97 -4.56 30.93
C GLN A 476 -14.15 -5.78 31.34
N CYS A 477 -14.10 -6.07 32.64
CA CYS A 477 -13.30 -7.17 33.22
C CYS A 477 -11.83 -7.17 32.73
N GLY A 478 -11.20 -5.99 32.72
CA GLY A 478 -9.80 -5.84 32.27
C GLY A 478 -9.56 -6.00 30.77
N ARG A 479 -10.63 -6.09 29.95
CA ARG A 479 -10.56 -6.10 28.48
C ARG A 479 -11.13 -4.82 27.89
N TYR A 480 -10.49 -4.30 26.87
CA TYR A 480 -10.81 -3.09 26.15
C TYR A 480 -12.10 -3.23 25.34
N LEU A 481 -13.02 -2.30 25.56
CA LEU A 481 -14.28 -2.17 24.82
C LEU A 481 -14.14 -1.20 23.65
N GLY A 482 -13.45 -0.08 23.85
CA GLY A 482 -13.31 0.97 22.85
C GLY A 482 -13.01 2.34 23.44
N THR A 483 -12.87 3.33 22.56
CA THR A 483 -12.74 4.75 22.96
C THR A 483 -14.07 5.44 23.00
N VAL A 484 -14.24 6.27 24.01
CA VAL A 484 -15.39 7.16 24.16
C VAL A 484 -15.05 8.54 23.60
N SER A 485 -16.01 9.16 22.91
CA SER A 485 -15.84 10.52 22.39
C SER A 485 -16.68 11.54 23.15
N LEU A 486 -16.05 12.57 23.72
CA LEU A 486 -16.74 13.71 24.34
C LEU A 486 -17.35 14.61 23.26
N ARG A 487 -18.65 14.44 22.99
CA ARG A 487 -19.37 15.21 21.94
C ARG A 487 -20.66 15.83 22.45
N GLN A 488 -21.18 15.39 23.59
CA GLN A 488 -22.49 15.81 24.08
C GLN A 488 -22.36 16.99 25.04
N PRO A 489 -23.23 18.02 24.90
CA PRO A 489 -23.27 19.13 25.84
C PRO A 489 -23.81 18.68 27.21
N ARG A 490 -23.16 19.12 28.29
CA ARG A 490 -23.48 18.88 29.69
C ARG A 490 -23.36 20.20 30.48
N PRO A 491 -24.32 21.13 30.31
CA PRO A 491 -24.29 22.42 31.00
C PRO A 491 -24.41 22.27 32.52
N ASP A 492 -25.03 21.20 33.00
CA ASP A 492 -25.09 20.80 34.41
C ASP A 492 -23.70 20.53 35.00
N VAL A 493 -22.87 19.74 34.29
CA VAL A 493 -21.49 19.44 34.69
C VAL A 493 -20.63 20.71 34.62
N THR A 494 -20.86 21.52 33.59
CA THR A 494 -20.15 22.78 33.36
C THR A 494 -20.37 23.76 34.50
N ALA A 495 -21.62 23.90 34.95
CA ALA A 495 -21.99 24.77 36.06
C ALA A 495 -21.39 24.31 37.39
N VAL A 496 -21.35 22.98 37.64
CA VAL A 496 -20.81 22.42 38.90
C VAL A 496 -19.29 22.46 38.94
N LEU A 497 -18.61 22.21 37.82
CA LEU A 497 -17.15 22.15 37.76
C LEU A 497 -16.50 23.49 37.39
N ASN A 498 -17.29 24.51 37.04
CA ASN A 498 -16.83 25.82 36.61
C ASN A 498 -15.79 25.75 35.47
N ILE A 499 -16.09 24.94 34.46
CA ILE A 499 -15.23 24.72 33.28
C ILE A 499 -15.77 25.50 32.07
N PRO A 500 -14.92 25.92 31.11
CA PRO A 500 -15.30 26.88 30.06
C PRO A 500 -15.91 26.28 28.78
N ASP A 501 -16.03 24.96 28.67
CA ASP A 501 -16.66 24.24 27.55
C ASP A 501 -17.87 23.48 28.10
N ASP A 502 -18.88 23.20 27.27
CA ASP A 502 -20.04 22.40 27.68
C ASP A 502 -19.99 20.98 27.12
N ARG A 503 -19.10 20.66 26.17
CA ARG A 503 -19.03 19.35 25.51
C ARG A 503 -18.18 18.33 26.29
N HIS A 504 -18.67 17.99 27.48
CA HIS A 504 -18.02 17.03 28.39
C HIS A 504 -18.74 15.69 28.48
N GLY A 505 -19.90 15.54 27.83
CA GLY A 505 -20.71 14.33 27.85
C GLY A 505 -20.37 13.34 26.74
N PHE A 506 -20.71 12.08 26.99
CA PHE A 506 -20.62 11.01 26.01
C PHE A 506 -21.81 10.06 26.11
N THR A 507 -22.15 9.45 24.97
CA THR A 507 -22.99 8.25 24.90
C THR A 507 -22.48 7.39 23.75
N ASP A 508 -21.93 6.22 24.07
CA ASP A 508 -21.34 5.32 23.09
C ASP A 508 -21.83 3.88 23.31
N ASN A 509 -21.96 3.13 22.21
CA ASN A 509 -22.37 1.72 22.23
C ASN A 509 -21.18 0.83 21.87
N PHE A 510 -20.90 -0.15 22.73
CA PHE A 510 -19.82 -1.13 22.55
C PHE A 510 -20.38 -2.54 22.41
N ALA A 511 -19.64 -3.43 21.74
CA ALA A 511 -19.98 -4.84 21.70
C ALA A 511 -19.76 -5.46 23.09
N ALA A 512 -20.82 -6.02 23.67
CA ALA A 512 -20.77 -6.69 24.96
C ALA A 512 -19.89 -7.93 24.89
N ARG A 513 -19.08 -8.19 25.93
CA ARG A 513 -18.36 -9.46 26.07
C ARG A 513 -19.22 -10.44 26.88
N PRO A 514 -19.68 -11.57 26.30
CA PRO A 514 -20.59 -12.51 26.98
C PRO A 514 -19.92 -13.28 28.12
N GLU A 515 -18.59 -13.36 28.12
CA GLU A 515 -17.76 -14.00 29.16
C GLU A 515 -17.62 -13.15 30.44
N CYS A 516 -18.15 -11.94 30.46
CA CYS A 516 -17.95 -10.96 31.52
C CYS A 516 -19.27 -10.68 32.25
N GLU A 517 -19.29 -10.85 33.58
CA GLU A 517 -20.42 -10.44 34.42
C GLU A 517 -20.69 -8.94 34.26
N ALA A 518 -21.97 -8.56 34.28
CA ALA A 518 -22.41 -7.22 33.90
C ALA A 518 -21.87 -6.11 34.83
N GLY A 519 -21.38 -6.41 36.03
CA GLY A 519 -21.27 -5.41 37.10
C GLY A 519 -20.15 -4.37 37.02
N MET A 520 -19.06 -4.55 36.26
CA MET A 520 -17.90 -3.63 36.35
C MET A 520 -17.35 -3.16 35.01
N VAL A 521 -17.61 -1.88 34.70
CA VAL A 521 -16.97 -1.13 33.62
C VAL A 521 -16.01 -0.13 34.23
N GLU A 522 -14.76 -0.13 33.75
CA GLU A 522 -13.75 0.85 34.16
C GLU A 522 -13.45 1.80 33.00
N MET A 523 -13.27 3.08 33.33
CA MET A 523 -12.86 4.11 32.40
C MET A 523 -11.49 4.64 32.78
N LEU A 524 -10.56 4.63 31.83
CA LEU A 524 -9.28 5.31 31.94
C LEU A 524 -9.37 6.64 31.19
N ILE A 525 -9.19 7.75 31.90
CA ILE A 525 -9.00 9.08 31.33
C ILE A 525 -7.51 9.33 31.21
N LEU A 526 -7.08 9.83 30.07
CA LEU A 526 -5.68 10.03 29.75
C LEU A 526 -5.49 11.37 29.03
N THR A 527 -4.48 12.12 29.44
CA THR A 527 -4.07 13.37 28.81
C THR A 527 -2.75 13.19 28.06
N GLU A 528 -2.48 14.08 27.10
CA GLU A 528 -1.23 14.08 26.32
C GLU A 528 0.04 14.20 27.18
N ASP A 529 -0.03 14.83 28.37
CA ASP A 529 1.09 15.02 29.30
C ASP A 529 1.34 13.82 30.25
N GLN A 530 0.95 12.62 29.84
CA GLN A 530 1.17 11.36 30.56
C GLN A 530 0.50 11.29 31.93
N ARG A 531 -0.67 11.94 32.03
CA ARG A 531 -1.46 11.93 33.26
C ARG A 531 -2.77 11.18 33.09
N PHE A 532 -3.20 10.51 34.17
CA PHE A 532 -4.37 9.66 34.12
C PHE A 532 -5.26 9.74 35.35
N ALA A 533 -6.53 9.35 35.17
CA ALA A 533 -7.44 9.00 36.24
C ALA A 533 -8.26 7.77 35.84
N VAL A 534 -8.57 6.92 36.81
CA VAL A 534 -9.43 5.75 36.60
C VAL A 534 -10.73 5.94 37.37
N GLN A 535 -11.84 5.63 36.71
CA GLN A 535 -13.16 5.65 37.31
C GLN A 535 -13.87 4.33 37.04
N SER A 536 -14.40 3.70 38.09
CA SER A 536 -15.26 2.53 37.98
C SER A 536 -16.73 2.95 37.94
N GLY A 537 -17.51 2.33 37.04
CA GLY A 537 -18.97 2.39 37.00
C GLY A 537 -19.55 1.01 37.27
N ILE A 538 -20.57 0.95 38.13
CA ILE A 538 -21.31 -0.29 38.42
C ILE A 538 -22.52 -0.33 37.48
N MET A 539 -22.70 -1.42 36.70
CA MET A 539 -23.99 -1.65 36.05
C MET A 539 -24.98 -2.14 37.11
N PRO A 540 -26.17 -1.52 37.26
CA PRO A 540 -27.23 -2.05 38.09
C PRO A 540 -27.78 -3.40 37.58
#